data_AF-A0A968A7I8-F1
#
_entry.id   AF-A0A968A7I8-F1
#
_cell.length_a   1.000
_cell.length_b   1.000
_cell.length_c   1.000
_cell.angle_alpha   90.00
_cell.angle_beta   90.00
_cell.angle_gamma   90.00
#
_symmetry.space_group_name_H-M   'P 1'
#
loop_
_entity.id
_entity.type
_entity.pdbx_description
1 polymer ?
#
loop_
_entity_poly.entity_id
_entity_poly.type
_entity_poly.pdbx_seq_one_letter_code
_entity_poly.pdbx_strand_id
1 'polypeptide(L)' 'DPEGFWADRASELEWFQKWDQVLDDSDAPFFRWFTGGKTNIVHNALDRHIKTYRKNKLALIWEGEPGD' A
#
# COMPACT_ATOMS: atom_id res chain seq x y z
N ASP A 1 -1.63 21.54 -1.30
CA ASP A 1 -2.79 20.64 -1.21
C ASP A 1 -2.31 19.26 -0.74
N PRO A 2 -2.36 18.98 0.58
CA PRO A 2 -1.91 17.70 1.14
C PRO A 2 -2.76 16.51 0.71
N GLU A 3 -4.08 16.68 0.59
CA GLU A 3 -4.99 15.61 0.18
C GLU A 3 -4.72 15.19 -1.26
N GLY A 4 -4.54 16.14 -2.18
CA GLY A 4 -4.17 15.84 -3.57
C GLY A 4 -2.85 15.06 -3.66
N PHE A 5 -1.82 15.50 -2.94
CA PHE A 5 -0.53 14.81 -2.89
C PHE A 5 -0.66 13.36 -2.37
N TRP A 6 -1.40 13.15 -1.29
CA TRP A 6 -1.58 11.82 -0.72
C TRP A 6 -2.48 10.92 -1.56
N ALA A 7 -3.50 11.49 -2.23
CA ALA A 7 -4.32 10.79 -3.20
C ALA A 7 -3.48 10.25 -4.35
N ASP A 8 -2.58 11.07 -4.90
CA ASP A 8 -1.68 10.68 -5.98
C ASP A 8 -0.79 9.52 -5.54
N ARG A 9 -0.17 9.63 -4.36
CA ARG A 9 0.73 8.58 -3.83
C ARG A 9 -0.02 7.28 -3.55
N ALA A 10 -1.22 7.35 -2.99
CA ALA A 10 -2.04 6.18 -2.70
C ALA A 10 -2.60 5.51 -3.98
N SER A 11 -2.72 6.26 -5.08
CA SER A 11 -3.19 5.74 -6.37
C SER A 11 -2.20 4.80 -7.05
N GLU A 12 -0.93 4.79 -6.62
CA GLU A 12 0.09 3.84 -7.07
C GLU A 12 -0.10 2.42 -6.49
N LEU A 13 -0.96 2.27 -5.47
CA LEU A 13 -1.34 0.98 -4.93
C LEU A 13 -2.55 0.42 -5.68
N GLU A 14 -2.69 -0.91 -5.68
CA GLU A 14 -3.88 -1.55 -6.19
C GLU A 14 -4.97 -1.57 -5.10
N TRP A 15 -6.15 -1.07 -5.47
CA TRP A 15 -7.34 -1.02 -4.62
C TRP A 15 -8.42 -1.89 -5.23
N PHE A 16 -9.05 -2.72 -4.40
CA PHE A 16 -10.25 -3.45 -4.80
C PHE A 16 -11.47 -2.52 -4.83
N GLN A 17 -11.46 -1.50 -3.96
CA GLN A 17 -12.40 -0.38 -3.97
C GLN A 17 -11.62 0.89 -3.63
N LYS A 18 -11.68 1.91 -4.49
CA LYS A 18 -11.03 3.20 -4.21
C LYS A 18 -11.74 3.86 -3.02
N TRP A 19 -10.99 4.62 -2.23
CA TRP A 19 -11.51 5.36 -1.09
C TRP A 19 -12.54 6.41 -1.52
N ASP A 20 -13.44 6.75 -0.60
CA ASP A 20 -14.46 7.79 -0.77
C ASP A 20 -13.90 9.17 -0.38
N GLN A 21 -13.03 9.21 0.64
CA GLN A 21 -12.40 10.44 1.15
C GLN A 21 -10.92 10.17 1.51
N VAL A 22 -10.05 11.13 1.22
CA VAL A 22 -8.60 11.00 1.47
C VAL A 22 -8.29 11.18 2.95
N LEU A 23 -8.77 12.27 3.56
CA LEU A 23 -8.63 12.55 4.98
C LEU A 23 -10.00 12.89 5.57
N ASP A 24 -10.45 12.11 6.54
CA ASP A 24 -11.57 12.43 7.42
C ASP A 24 -11.02 12.96 8.75
N ASP A 25 -11.21 14.26 8.96
CA ASP A 25 -10.80 15.03 10.15
C ASP A 25 -11.99 15.46 11.03
N SER A 26 -13.20 14.95 10.73
CA SER A 26 -14.43 15.34 11.43
C SER A 26 -14.46 15.01 12.92
N ASP A 27 -13.62 14.04 13.35
CA ASP A 27 -13.47 13.59 14.74
C ASP A 27 -12.05 13.83 15.28
N ALA A 28 -11.44 14.97 14.93
CA ALA A 28 -10.10 15.33 15.43
C ALA A 28 -10.04 15.24 16.98
N PRO A 29 -9.01 14.60 17.57
CA PRO A 29 -7.72 14.21 16.96
C PRO A 29 -7.66 12.79 16.35
N PHE A 30 -8.79 12.10 16.17
CA PHE A 30 -8.85 10.75 15.60
C PHE A 30 -9.00 10.77 14.07
N PHE A 31 -7.93 11.18 13.40
CA PHE A 31 -7.90 11.24 11.94
C PHE A 31 -8.02 9.86 11.28
N ARG A 32 -8.81 9.78 10.20
CA ARG A 32 -8.95 8.56 9.39
C ARG A 32 -8.55 8.86 7.95
N TRP A 33 -7.71 8.01 7.38
CA TRP A 33 -7.21 8.16 6.02
C TRP A 33 -7.81 7.11 5.08
N PHE A 34 -8.12 7.52 3.85
CA PHE A 34 -8.61 6.66 2.77
C PHE A 34 -9.86 5.85 3.16
N THR A 35 -10.81 6.50 3.83
CA THR A 35 -12.05 5.86 4.31
C THR A 35 -12.87 5.29 3.15
N GLY A 36 -13.56 4.17 3.39
CA GLY A 36 -14.29 3.43 2.36
C GLY A 36 -13.41 2.60 1.41
N GLY A 37 -12.10 2.83 1.40
CA GLY A 37 -11.15 2.10 0.57
C GLY A 37 -10.99 0.64 1.02
N LYS A 38 -10.89 -0.26 0.03
CA LYS A 38 -10.59 -1.68 0.27
C LYS A 38 -9.34 -2.09 -0.48
N THR A 39 -8.36 -2.58 0.25
CA THR A 39 -7.12 -3.12 -0.31
C THR A 39 -6.61 -4.25 0.58
N ASN A 40 -5.60 -4.98 0.09
CA ASN A 40 -4.88 -5.98 0.87
C ASN A 40 -3.38 -5.71 0.74
N ILE A 41 -2.70 -5.67 1.90
CA ILE A 41 -1.27 -5.36 1.96
C ILE A 41 -0.42 -6.43 1.29
N VAL A 42 -0.76 -7.71 1.45
CA VAL A 42 -0.05 -8.84 0.84
C VAL A 42 -0.20 -8.77 -0.67
N HIS A 43 -1.41 -8.48 -1.17
CA HIS A 43 -1.66 -8.30 -2.60
C HIS A 43 -0.76 -7.23 -3.23
N ASN A 44 -0.62 -6.08 -2.56
CA ASN A 44 0.27 -5.01 -3.00
C ASN A 44 1.76 -5.33 -2.82
N ALA A 45 2.13 -6.16 -1.85
CA ALA A 45 3.52 -6.52 -1.59
C ALA A 45 4.03 -7.68 -2.46
N LEU A 46 3.15 -8.59 -2.89
CA LEU A 46 3.51 -9.85 -3.56
C LEU A 46 2.69 -10.07 -4.84
N ASP A 47 1.38 -10.30 -4.72
CA ASP A 47 0.53 -10.82 -5.79
C ASP A 47 0.56 -9.96 -7.06
N ARG A 48 0.49 -8.63 -6.91
CA ARG A 48 0.54 -7.71 -8.06
C ARG A 48 1.83 -7.86 -8.87
N HIS A 49 2.96 -8.13 -8.21
CA HIS A 49 4.26 -8.18 -8.86
C HIS A 49 4.43 -9.43 -9.74
N ILE A 50 3.79 -10.54 -9.39
CA ILE A 50 3.78 -11.80 -10.15
C ILE A 50 3.20 -11.60 -11.56
N LYS A 51 2.29 -10.62 -11.73
CA LYS A 51 1.64 -10.32 -13.02
C LYS A 51 2.45 -9.36 -13.90
N THR A 52 3.63 -8.93 -13.45
CA THR A 52 4.46 -7.94 -14.16
C THR A 52 5.78 -8.55 -14.65
N TYR A 53 6.61 -7.74 -15.33
CA TYR A 53 7.98 -8.12 -15.68
C TYR A 53 8.85 -8.49 -14.46
N ARG A 54 8.45 -8.09 -13.24
CA ARG A 54 9.18 -8.38 -11.99
C ARG A 54 8.86 -9.74 -11.38
N LYS A 55 8.03 -10.58 -12.02
CA LYS A 55 7.59 -11.88 -11.48
C LYS A 55 8.70 -12.79 -10.95
N ASN A 56 9.89 -12.73 -11.57
CA ASN A 56 11.05 -13.55 -11.22
C ASN A 56 12.14 -12.76 -10.47
N LYS A 57 11.85 -11.53 -10.04
CA LYS A 57 12.80 -10.72 -9.27
C LYS A 57 12.86 -11.27 -7.84
N LEU A 58 14.07 -11.50 -7.33
CA LEU A 58 14.32 -11.80 -5.91
C LEU A 58 13.67 -10.71 -5.04
N ALA A 59 12.72 -11.13 -4.18
CA ALA A 59 12.01 -10.25 -3.27
C ALA A 59 12.67 -10.16 -1.88
N LEU A 60 13.28 -11.26 -1.44
CA LEU A 60 13.98 -11.36 -0.17
C LEU A 60 15.28 -12.12 -0.38
N ILE A 61 16.39 -11.55 0.11
CA ILE A 61 17.65 -12.26 0.30
C ILE A 61 17.76 -12.47 1.80
N TRP A 62 17.79 -13.74 2.21
CA TRP A 62 17.98 -14.09 3.61
C TRP A 62 19.44 -14.50 3.81
N GLU A 63 20.08 -13.91 4.82
CA GLU A 63 21.42 -14.23 5.28
C GLU A 63 21.31 -14.66 6.74
N GLY A 64 21.68 -15.91 7.01
CA GLY A 64 21.74 -16.45 8.36
C GLY A 64 23.06 -16.09 9.04
N GLU A 65 23.12 -16.24 10.36
CA GLU A 65 24.39 -16.06 11.07
C GLU A 65 25.39 -17.15 10.65
N PRO A 66 26.68 -16.80 10.43
CA PRO A 66 27.72 -17.81 10.31
C PRO A 66 27.84 -18.51 11.66
N GLY A 67 27.35 -19.73 11.75
CA GLY A 67 27.54 -20.56 12.93
C GLY A 67 28.98 -21.06 12.97
N ASP A 68 29.82 -20.39 13.77
CA ASP A 68 31.05 -20.89 14.40
C ASP A 68 31.28 -20.16 15.74
#